data_AF-A0A545BAC2-F1
#
_entry.id   AF-A0A545BAC2-F1
#
_cell.length_a   1.000
_cell.length_b   1.000
_cell.length_c   1.000
_cell.angle_alpha   90.00
_cell.angle_beta   90.00
_cell.angle_gamma   90.00
#
_symmetry.space_group_name_H-M   'P 1'
#
loop_
_entity.id
_entity.type
_entity.pdbx_description
1 polymer ?
#
loop_
_entity_poly.entity_id
_entity_poly.type
_entity_poly.pdbx_seq_one_letter_code
_entity_poly.pdbx_strand_id
1 'polypeptide(L)'
;IVPTDAFVKVLAELVDTGDSLPVVDEPALLLGQYLSALGILTPEEEEALHVRMLKGAVELGHTRVVFKPHPSAPARWTRGLEKEAERLGADLTVLDTPVLAEVLYQRMRPALVVGCFSTALLTAYALYGLPVARVGTATLLDRLTPYENSNRVPVTVVDALLPDLTDRKAVTGQRRGTDEQGLTDLVRAVGYAMQPKIYPDLRPAAEAYLTKHLNTHTWRYFKRKRLTSLALPGAVPAQLAFLPRNATVRRVARRARSLKKAVGR
;
A
#
# COMPACT_ATOMS: atom_id res chain seq x y z
N ILE A 1 2.75 19.06 14.74
CA ILE A 1 2.41 18.99 13.30
C ILE A 1 3.27 20.03 12.60
N VAL A 2 3.92 19.69 11.48
CA VAL A 2 4.74 20.63 10.70
C VAL A 2 3.83 21.34 9.67
N PRO A 3 3.85 22.68 9.54
CA PRO A 3 3.07 23.37 8.52
C PRO A 3 3.48 22.99 7.10
N THR A 4 2.51 22.73 6.22
CA THR A 4 2.76 22.30 4.83
C THR A 4 3.62 23.30 4.06
N ASP A 5 3.29 24.59 4.12
CA ASP A 5 4.02 25.62 3.37
C ASP A 5 5.49 25.72 3.78
N ALA A 6 5.76 25.59 5.09
CA ALA A 6 7.12 25.56 5.62
C ALA A 6 7.89 24.32 5.13
N PHE A 7 7.23 23.16 5.13
CA PHE A 7 7.84 21.92 4.66
C PHE A 7 8.17 21.96 3.16
N VAL A 8 7.22 22.37 2.31
CA VAL A 8 7.42 22.48 0.86
C VAL A 8 8.47 23.53 0.53
N LYS A 9 8.55 24.64 1.29
CA LYS A 9 9.60 25.65 1.13
C LYS A 9 10.99 25.08 1.37
N VAL A 10 11.19 24.31 2.45
CA VAL A 10 12.50 23.66 2.71
C VAL A 10 12.84 22.66 1.61
N LEU A 11 11.87 21.90 1.10
CA LEU A 11 12.11 21.00 -0.03
C LEU A 11 12.44 21.74 -1.32
N ALA A 12 11.91 22.95 -1.53
CA ALA A 12 12.24 23.79 -2.67
C ALA A 12 13.71 24.23 -2.68
N GLU A 13 14.36 24.34 -1.51
CA GLU A 13 15.80 24.63 -1.42
C GLU A 13 16.66 23.44 -1.91
N LEU A 14 16.08 22.25 -2.04
CA LEU A 14 16.76 21.06 -2.57
C LEU A 14 16.63 20.93 -4.09
N VAL A 15 15.89 21.82 -4.77
CA VAL A 15 15.65 21.73 -6.21
C VAL A 15 16.95 21.70 -6.99
N ASP A 16 17.93 22.54 -6.63
CA ASP A 16 19.22 22.67 -7.33
C ASP A 16 20.06 21.38 -7.27
N THR A 17 19.79 20.50 -6.30
CA THR A 17 20.41 19.15 -6.25
C THR A 17 20.00 18.25 -7.41
N GLY A 18 18.99 18.65 -8.19
CA GLY A 18 18.50 17.96 -9.37
C GLY A 18 19.00 18.52 -10.71
N ASP A 19 20.00 19.41 -10.75
CA ASP A 19 20.46 20.05 -12.01
C ASP A 19 20.98 19.08 -13.07
N SER A 20 21.45 17.90 -12.66
CA SER A 20 21.85 16.83 -13.58
C SER A 20 20.70 15.94 -14.05
N LEU A 21 19.46 16.19 -13.59
CA LEU A 21 18.32 15.37 -13.96
C LEU A 21 17.88 15.63 -15.41
N PRO A 22 17.39 14.60 -16.11
CA PRO A 22 16.82 14.76 -17.43
C PRO A 22 15.59 15.67 -17.39
N VAL A 23 15.45 16.51 -18.40
CA VAL A 23 14.27 17.38 -18.56
C VAL A 23 13.18 16.57 -19.26
N VAL A 24 12.24 16.06 -18.47
CA VAL A 24 11.03 15.39 -18.97
C VAL A 24 9.83 16.17 -18.45
N ASP A 25 9.07 16.75 -19.37
CA ASP A 25 7.91 17.58 -19.07
C ASP A 25 6.67 16.71 -18.79
N GLU A 26 6.03 16.93 -17.64
CA GLU A 26 4.82 16.25 -17.15
C GLU A 26 4.79 14.71 -17.37
N PRO A 27 5.82 13.94 -16.97
CA PRO A 27 5.84 12.49 -17.19
C PRO A 27 4.87 11.75 -16.26
N ALA A 28 4.59 10.49 -16.56
CA ALA A 28 4.20 9.55 -15.51
C ALA A 28 5.44 9.14 -14.71
N LEU A 29 5.45 9.41 -13.41
CA LEU A 29 6.54 9.07 -12.49
C LEU A 29 6.22 7.77 -11.75
N LEU A 30 6.98 6.73 -12.02
CA LEU A 30 6.87 5.42 -11.37
C LEU A 30 7.87 5.33 -10.21
N LEU A 31 7.36 5.02 -9.01
CA LEU A 31 8.15 4.93 -7.79
C LEU A 31 8.38 3.46 -7.42
N GLY A 32 9.62 3.01 -7.58
CA GLY A 32 10.07 1.71 -7.10
C GLY A 32 10.11 1.65 -5.56
N GLN A 33 10.09 0.43 -5.03
CA GLN A 33 10.26 0.15 -3.61
C GLN A 33 11.30 -0.97 -3.39
N TYR A 34 11.32 -1.53 -2.19
CA TYR A 34 12.30 -2.52 -1.73
C TYR A 34 11.59 -3.79 -1.22
N LEU A 35 10.57 -4.25 -1.96
CA LEU A 35 9.65 -5.29 -1.50
C LEU A 35 10.30 -6.67 -1.43
N SER A 36 11.23 -6.97 -2.35
CA SER A 36 12.00 -8.20 -2.31
C SER A 36 13.07 -8.17 -1.23
N ALA A 37 13.69 -7.02 -0.99
CA ALA A 37 14.63 -6.84 0.11
C ALA A 37 13.95 -7.02 1.48
N LEU A 38 12.66 -6.70 1.56
CA LEU A 38 11.80 -6.97 2.73
C LEU A 38 11.29 -8.43 2.79
N GLY A 39 11.61 -9.28 1.81
CA GLY A 39 11.14 -10.66 1.74
C GLY A 39 9.62 -10.79 1.53
N ILE A 40 8.95 -9.73 1.04
CA ILE A 40 7.50 -9.73 0.80
C ILE A 40 7.17 -10.32 -0.58
N LEU A 41 8.01 -9.99 -1.57
CA LEU A 41 7.94 -10.48 -2.95
C LEU A 41 9.26 -11.18 -3.32
N THR A 42 9.26 -12.02 -4.34
CA THR A 42 10.50 -12.40 -5.01
C THR A 42 10.99 -11.24 -5.90
N PRO A 43 12.28 -11.21 -6.29
CA PRO A 43 12.78 -10.22 -7.24
C PRO A 43 11.99 -10.17 -8.55
N GLU A 44 11.55 -11.32 -9.06
CA GLU A 44 10.79 -11.45 -10.31
C GLU A 44 9.37 -10.90 -10.16
N GLU A 45 8.76 -11.09 -8.98
CA GLU A 45 7.45 -10.52 -8.67
C GLU A 45 7.50 -9.00 -8.51
N GLU A 46 8.61 -8.45 -7.98
CA GLU A 46 8.83 -7.01 -7.90
C GLU A 46 9.09 -6.40 -9.30
N GLU A 47 9.86 -7.07 -10.16
CA GLU A 47 10.01 -6.67 -11.55
C GLU A 47 8.66 -6.68 -12.30
N ALA A 48 7.86 -7.74 -12.11
CA ALA A 48 6.50 -7.82 -12.66
C ALA A 48 5.58 -6.71 -12.11
N LEU A 49 5.79 -6.26 -10.87
CA LEU A 49 5.08 -5.12 -10.31
C LEU A 49 5.45 -3.82 -11.03
N HIS A 50 6.74 -3.56 -11.30
CA HIS A 50 7.18 -2.39 -12.07
C HIS A 50 6.62 -2.41 -13.51
N VAL A 51 6.63 -3.56 -14.16
CA VAL A 51 6.00 -3.76 -15.48
C VAL A 51 4.52 -3.41 -15.45
N ARG A 52 3.77 -3.81 -14.40
CA ARG A 52 2.36 -3.41 -14.24
C ARG A 52 2.18 -1.92 -14.02
N MET A 53 3.09 -1.26 -13.30
CA MET A 53 3.08 0.20 -13.14
C MET A 53 3.17 0.90 -14.51
N LEU A 54 4.15 0.48 -15.32
CA LEU A 54 4.36 1.01 -16.67
C LEU A 54 3.13 0.78 -17.57
N LYS A 55 2.63 -0.46 -17.64
CA LYS A 55 1.44 -0.79 -18.43
C LYS A 55 0.24 0.08 -18.07
N GLY A 56 -0.05 0.21 -16.77
CA GLY A 56 -1.18 1.02 -16.33
C GLY A 56 -1.02 2.50 -16.64
N ALA A 57 0.19 3.06 -16.56
CA ALA A 57 0.46 4.44 -16.98
C ALA A 57 0.23 4.63 -18.49
N VAL A 58 0.71 3.70 -19.32
CA VAL A 58 0.52 3.74 -20.78
C VAL A 58 -0.96 3.58 -21.15
N GLU A 59 -1.70 2.68 -20.49
CA GLU A 59 -3.14 2.49 -20.71
C GLU A 59 -3.97 3.75 -20.36
N LEU A 60 -3.45 4.59 -19.46
CA LEU A 60 -4.02 5.90 -19.13
C LEU A 60 -3.65 6.99 -20.14
N GLY A 61 -2.74 6.71 -21.09
CA GLY A 61 -2.30 7.62 -22.15
C GLY A 61 -0.94 8.26 -21.92
N HIS A 62 -0.22 7.90 -20.85
CA HIS A 62 1.10 8.45 -20.59
C HIS A 62 2.19 7.67 -21.35
N THR A 63 2.83 8.33 -22.32
CA THR A 63 3.92 7.74 -23.12
C THR A 63 5.31 8.18 -22.67
N ARG A 64 5.44 9.31 -21.98
CA ARG A 64 6.68 9.75 -21.32
C ARG A 64 6.68 9.26 -19.88
N VAL A 65 7.62 8.39 -19.53
CA VAL A 65 7.64 7.71 -18.25
C VAL A 65 9.01 7.87 -17.59
N VAL A 66 9.01 8.29 -16.33
CA VAL A 66 10.22 8.35 -15.50
C VAL A 66 10.10 7.27 -14.44
N PHE A 67 11.05 6.32 -14.39
CA PHE A 67 11.14 5.35 -13.31
C PHE A 67 12.22 5.78 -12.31
N LYS A 68 11.80 6.00 -11.07
CA LYS A 68 12.67 6.22 -9.92
C LYS A 68 12.78 4.90 -9.13
N PRO A 69 13.87 4.12 -9.29
CA PRO A 69 14.11 2.93 -8.49
C PRO A 69 14.35 3.29 -7.02
N HIS A 70 14.19 2.32 -6.14
CA HIS A 70 14.61 2.46 -4.75
C HIS A 70 16.14 2.42 -4.65
N PRO A 71 16.82 3.18 -3.77
CA PRO A 71 18.29 3.17 -3.66
C PRO A 71 18.89 1.78 -3.39
N SER A 72 18.12 0.90 -2.74
CA SER A 72 18.53 -0.48 -2.44
C SER A 72 18.13 -1.50 -3.51
N ALA A 73 17.55 -1.07 -4.64
CA ALA A 73 17.12 -1.93 -5.73
C ALA A 73 18.32 -2.36 -6.60
N PRO A 74 18.51 -3.67 -6.88
CA PRO A 74 19.49 -4.16 -7.83
C PRO A 74 19.27 -3.59 -9.25
N ALA A 75 20.35 -3.16 -9.92
CA ALA A 75 20.31 -2.62 -11.29
C ALA A 75 19.70 -3.57 -12.35
N ARG A 76 19.69 -4.89 -12.09
CA ARG A 76 19.10 -5.89 -13.00
C ARG A 76 17.60 -5.72 -13.22
N TRP A 77 16.87 -5.04 -12.32
CA TRP A 77 15.43 -4.83 -12.41
C TRP A 77 15.01 -3.88 -13.54
N THR A 78 15.94 -3.10 -14.06
CA THR A 78 15.67 -2.07 -15.08
C THR A 78 15.49 -2.68 -16.47
N ARG A 79 16.21 -3.75 -16.81
CA ARG A 79 16.22 -4.32 -18.18
C ARG A 79 14.86 -4.86 -18.64
N GLY A 80 14.09 -5.49 -17.76
CA GLY A 80 12.76 -5.98 -18.11
C GLY A 80 11.77 -4.83 -18.31
N LEU A 81 11.91 -3.76 -17.52
CA LEU A 81 11.09 -2.56 -17.64
C LEU A 81 11.37 -1.81 -18.95
N GLU A 82 12.65 -1.67 -19.33
CA GLU A 82 13.09 -1.06 -20.60
C GLU A 82 12.52 -1.82 -21.81
N LYS A 83 12.69 -3.15 -21.85
CA LYS A 83 12.12 -3.99 -22.93
C LYS A 83 10.61 -3.85 -23.05
N GLU A 84 9.93 -3.76 -21.92
CA GLU A 84 8.48 -3.59 -21.92
C GLU A 84 8.07 -2.19 -22.38
N ALA A 85 8.84 -1.15 -22.04
CA ALA A 85 8.59 0.21 -22.52
C ALA A 85 8.73 0.30 -24.04
N GLU A 86 9.78 -0.29 -24.61
CA GLU A 86 9.97 -0.40 -26.06
C GLU A 86 8.77 -1.10 -26.71
N ARG A 87 8.34 -2.24 -26.14
CA ARG A 87 7.18 -3.01 -26.65
C ARG A 87 5.87 -2.22 -26.62
N LEU A 88 5.72 -1.33 -25.63
CA LEU A 88 4.54 -0.48 -25.47
C LEU A 88 4.65 0.86 -26.22
N GLY A 89 5.80 1.16 -26.82
CA GLY A 89 6.07 2.46 -27.45
C GLY A 89 6.16 3.62 -26.46
N ALA A 90 6.55 3.34 -25.21
CA ALA A 90 6.76 4.36 -24.18
C ALA A 90 8.23 4.79 -24.13
N ASP A 91 8.45 6.10 -24.02
CA ASP A 91 9.75 6.70 -23.75
C ASP A 91 10.05 6.60 -22.25
N LEU A 92 10.88 5.63 -21.87
CA LEU A 92 11.25 5.36 -20.49
C LEU A 92 12.60 5.99 -20.15
N THR A 93 12.60 6.87 -19.16
CA THR A 93 13.79 7.40 -18.50
C THR A 93 13.94 6.76 -17.13
N VAL A 94 15.10 6.17 -16.84
CA VAL A 94 15.38 5.57 -15.52
C VAL A 94 16.36 6.45 -14.77
N LEU A 95 16.00 6.85 -13.55
CA LEU A 95 16.84 7.70 -12.71
C LEU A 95 17.74 6.85 -11.82
N ASP A 96 19.04 6.82 -12.10
CA ASP A 96 20.04 6.13 -11.28
C ASP A 96 20.61 7.01 -10.15
N THR A 97 20.26 8.30 -10.15
CA THR A 97 20.77 9.29 -9.20
C THR A 97 19.93 9.32 -7.91
N PRO A 98 20.54 9.41 -6.72
CA PRO A 98 19.83 9.42 -5.44
C PRO A 98 19.17 10.79 -5.16
N VAL A 99 18.15 11.16 -5.94
CA VAL A 99 17.37 12.40 -5.75
C VAL A 99 16.07 12.12 -5.02
N LEU A 100 15.60 13.04 -4.17
CA LEU A 100 14.30 12.91 -3.50
C LEU A 100 13.14 12.94 -4.50
N ALA A 101 12.03 12.27 -4.19
CA ALA A 101 10.86 12.27 -5.08
C ALA A 101 10.24 13.68 -5.18
N GLU A 102 10.34 14.45 -4.10
CA GLU A 102 9.84 15.82 -3.95
C GLU A 102 10.53 16.80 -4.90
N VAL A 103 11.82 16.61 -5.17
CA VAL A 103 12.56 17.38 -6.17
C VAL A 103 12.00 17.10 -7.58
N LEU A 104 11.64 15.85 -7.88
CA LEU A 104 11.00 15.48 -9.16
C LEU A 104 9.61 16.10 -9.28
N TYR A 105 8.84 16.18 -8.19
CA TYR A 105 7.52 16.81 -8.19
C TYR A 105 7.58 18.28 -8.56
N GLN A 106 8.60 18.99 -8.08
CA GLN A 106 8.80 20.42 -8.36
C GLN A 106 9.33 20.66 -9.77
N ARG A 107 10.34 19.89 -10.21
CA ARG A 107 10.97 20.08 -11.52
C ARG A 107 10.14 19.60 -12.70
N MET A 108 9.55 18.40 -12.58
CA MET A 108 8.89 17.73 -13.71
C MET A 108 7.37 17.89 -13.71
N ARG A 109 6.78 18.30 -12.57
CA ARG A 109 5.33 18.39 -12.38
C ARG A 109 4.58 17.16 -12.95
N PRO A 110 4.88 15.93 -12.47
CA PRO A 110 4.38 14.71 -13.10
C PRO A 110 2.87 14.69 -13.33
N ALA A 111 2.44 14.29 -14.53
CA ALA A 111 1.02 14.15 -14.86
C ALA A 111 0.34 13.00 -14.09
N LEU A 112 1.14 12.04 -13.60
CA LEU A 112 0.71 10.95 -12.73
C LEU A 112 1.88 10.43 -11.91
N VAL A 113 1.68 10.14 -10.62
CA VAL A 113 2.65 9.43 -9.77
C VAL A 113 2.10 8.06 -9.41
N VAL A 114 2.81 7.01 -9.78
CA VAL A 114 2.41 5.61 -9.57
C VAL A 114 3.36 4.94 -8.60
N GLY A 115 2.82 4.17 -7.66
CA GLY A 115 3.63 3.39 -6.74
C GLY A 115 2.80 2.32 -6.04
N CYS A 116 3.41 1.60 -5.10
CA CYS A 116 2.70 0.58 -4.33
C CYS A 116 2.23 1.12 -2.97
N PHE A 117 3.15 1.47 -2.06
CA PHE A 117 2.79 2.12 -0.79
C PHE A 117 3.82 3.15 -0.30
N SER A 118 4.66 3.67 -1.20
CA SER A 118 5.64 4.69 -0.86
C SER A 118 4.95 5.91 -0.26
N THR A 119 5.49 6.45 0.85
CA THR A 119 4.99 7.69 1.45
C THR A 119 5.04 8.87 0.48
N ALA A 120 5.95 8.81 -0.50
CA ALA A 120 6.05 9.80 -1.56
C ALA A 120 4.75 9.92 -2.40
N LEU A 121 3.92 8.87 -2.49
CA LEU A 121 2.58 8.98 -3.08
C LEU A 121 1.67 9.92 -2.28
N LEU A 122 1.68 9.78 -0.95
CA LEU A 122 0.90 10.65 -0.08
C LEU A 122 1.46 12.08 -0.10
N THR A 123 2.79 12.25 -0.19
CA THR A 123 3.43 13.56 -0.37
C THR A 123 2.99 14.22 -1.68
N ALA A 124 3.09 13.51 -2.81
CA ALA A 124 2.67 13.98 -4.13
C ALA A 124 1.21 14.46 -4.13
N TYR A 125 0.34 13.66 -3.54
CA TYR A 125 -1.08 13.96 -3.43
C TYR A 125 -1.37 15.13 -2.47
N ALA A 126 -0.93 15.02 -1.21
CA ALA A 126 -1.36 15.92 -0.15
C ALA A 126 -0.63 17.26 -0.15
N LEU A 127 0.64 17.30 -0.58
CA LEU A 127 1.47 18.50 -0.50
C LEU A 127 1.73 19.15 -1.85
N TYR A 128 1.66 18.39 -2.95
CA TYR A 128 1.91 18.89 -4.31
C TYR A 128 0.67 18.91 -5.21
N GLY A 129 -0.46 18.34 -4.76
CA GLY A 129 -1.71 18.28 -5.52
C GLY A 129 -1.59 17.46 -6.81
N LEU A 130 -0.65 16.51 -6.88
CA LEU A 130 -0.40 15.73 -8.07
C LEU A 130 -1.36 14.54 -8.18
N PRO A 131 -1.74 14.15 -9.42
CA PRO A 131 -2.46 12.91 -9.65
C PRO A 131 -1.68 11.69 -9.18
N VAL A 132 -2.33 10.78 -8.45
CA VAL A 132 -1.67 9.56 -7.95
C VAL A 132 -2.47 8.29 -8.23
N ALA A 133 -1.76 7.16 -8.34
CA ALA A 133 -2.38 5.84 -8.42
C ALA A 133 -1.54 4.79 -7.68
N ARG A 134 -2.23 3.84 -7.04
CA ARG A 134 -1.59 2.74 -6.30
C ARG A 134 -1.77 1.40 -7.01
N VAL A 135 -0.78 0.53 -6.92
CA VAL A 135 -0.81 -0.83 -7.48
C VAL A 135 -0.26 -1.87 -6.51
N GLY A 136 -0.80 -3.10 -6.54
CA GLY A 136 -0.23 -4.26 -5.83
C GLY A 136 -0.49 -4.33 -4.31
N THR A 137 -1.08 -3.31 -3.70
CA THR A 137 -1.43 -3.24 -2.26
C THR A 137 -2.22 -4.46 -1.77
N ALA A 138 -3.13 -4.99 -2.60
CA ALA A 138 -3.90 -6.20 -2.31
C ALA A 138 -2.99 -7.41 -1.97
N THR A 139 -2.01 -7.67 -2.85
CA THR A 139 -1.05 -8.77 -2.71
C THR A 139 -0.21 -8.59 -1.46
N LEU A 140 0.20 -7.35 -1.18
CA LEU A 140 0.99 -7.03 0.01
C LEU A 140 0.20 -7.28 1.29
N LEU A 141 -1.04 -6.77 1.40
CA LEU A 141 -1.89 -7.01 2.58
C LEU A 141 -2.11 -8.51 2.84
N ASP A 142 -2.14 -9.31 1.79
CA ASP A 142 -2.22 -10.75 1.88
C ASP A 142 -0.90 -11.39 2.38
N ARG A 143 0.25 -10.95 1.89
CA ARG A 143 1.54 -11.60 2.18
C ARG A 143 2.26 -11.08 3.42
N LEU A 144 1.91 -9.89 3.90
CA LEU A 144 2.52 -9.29 5.08
C LEU A 144 2.35 -10.19 6.31
N THR A 145 3.45 -10.83 6.69
CA THR A 145 3.59 -11.74 7.81
C THR A 145 4.75 -11.29 8.71
N PRO A 146 4.62 -11.35 10.05
CA PRO A 146 3.40 -11.67 10.80
C PRO A 146 2.28 -10.64 10.52
N TYR A 147 1.04 -10.88 10.99
CA TYR A 147 -0.05 -9.91 10.77
C TYR A 147 0.32 -8.52 11.29
N GLU A 148 1.14 -8.49 12.35
CA GLU A 148 1.71 -7.34 13.02
C GLU A 148 2.83 -6.61 12.26
N ASN A 149 3.22 -7.08 11.08
CA ASN A 149 4.25 -6.41 10.27
C ASN A 149 3.93 -4.91 10.11
N SER A 150 4.87 -4.05 10.47
CA SER A 150 4.68 -2.60 10.54
C SER A 150 4.23 -1.99 9.21
N ASN A 151 4.60 -2.59 8.07
CA ASN A 151 4.18 -2.15 6.75
C ASN A 151 2.66 -2.33 6.49
N ARG A 152 1.94 -3.09 7.33
CA ARG A 152 0.49 -3.24 7.19
C ARG A 152 -0.25 -1.91 7.33
N VAL A 153 0.20 -1.02 8.23
CA VAL A 153 -0.43 0.31 8.40
C VAL A 153 -0.25 1.18 7.15
N PRO A 154 0.97 1.47 6.64
CA PRO A 154 1.13 2.32 5.45
C PRO A 154 0.47 1.71 4.21
N VAL A 155 0.54 0.39 4.01
CA VAL A 155 -0.18 -0.27 2.89
C VAL A 155 -1.69 -0.09 3.02
N THR A 156 -2.25 -0.20 4.24
CA THR A 156 -3.68 0.03 4.50
C THR A 156 -4.06 1.47 4.16
N VAL A 157 -3.28 2.45 4.60
CA VAL A 157 -3.54 3.87 4.34
C VAL A 157 -3.54 4.15 2.84
N VAL A 158 -2.55 3.66 2.10
CA VAL A 158 -2.47 3.87 0.66
C VAL A 158 -3.60 3.16 -0.10
N ASP A 159 -3.90 1.91 0.25
CA ASP A 159 -4.98 1.14 -0.39
C ASP A 159 -6.37 1.77 -0.16
N ALA A 160 -6.58 2.34 1.03
CA ALA A 160 -7.85 2.95 1.42
C ALA A 160 -8.05 4.36 0.86
N LEU A 161 -6.98 5.11 0.59
CA LEU A 161 -7.06 6.51 0.13
C LEU A 161 -6.94 6.66 -1.38
N LEU A 162 -6.05 5.91 -2.02
CA LEU A 162 -5.61 6.19 -3.39
C LEU A 162 -6.28 5.25 -4.42
N PRO A 163 -6.57 5.76 -5.64
CA PRO A 163 -7.25 4.97 -6.66
C PRO A 163 -6.35 3.83 -7.19
N ASP A 164 -6.99 2.71 -7.54
CA ASP A 164 -6.33 1.62 -8.25
C ASP A 164 -5.84 2.08 -9.61
N LEU A 165 -4.58 1.81 -9.95
CA LEU A 165 -4.06 2.10 -11.29
C LEU A 165 -4.93 1.46 -12.40
N THR A 166 -5.54 0.31 -12.13
CA THR A 166 -6.43 -0.38 -13.07
C THR A 166 -7.85 0.20 -13.13
N ASP A 167 -8.27 1.02 -12.17
CA ASP A 167 -9.54 1.77 -12.25
C ASP A 167 -9.31 3.12 -12.94
N ARG A 168 -9.28 3.10 -14.27
CA ARG A 168 -9.08 4.28 -15.11
C ARG A 168 -10.01 5.44 -14.75
N LYS A 169 -11.27 5.16 -14.41
CA LYS A 169 -12.23 6.21 -14.05
C LYS A 169 -11.90 6.83 -12.70
N ALA A 170 -11.41 6.04 -11.73
CA ALA A 170 -10.98 6.57 -10.45
C ALA A 170 -9.69 7.39 -10.57
N VAL A 171 -8.72 6.94 -11.37
CA VAL A 171 -7.47 7.68 -11.58
C VAL A 171 -7.75 8.99 -12.32
N THR A 172 -8.45 8.97 -13.46
CA THR A 172 -8.72 10.21 -14.21
C THR A 172 -9.58 11.21 -13.43
N GLY A 173 -10.55 10.72 -12.65
CA GLY A 173 -11.38 11.56 -11.79
C GLY A 173 -10.75 11.91 -10.43
N GLN A 174 -9.52 11.45 -10.15
CA GLN A 174 -8.86 11.59 -8.84
C GLN A 174 -9.78 11.20 -7.67
N ARG A 175 -10.55 10.12 -7.87
CA ARG A 175 -11.53 9.65 -6.88
C ARG A 175 -10.81 9.20 -5.62
N ARG A 176 -11.17 9.84 -4.51
CA ARG A 176 -10.73 9.46 -3.18
C ARG A 176 -11.43 8.16 -2.77
N GLY A 177 -10.70 7.33 -2.06
CA GLY A 177 -11.30 6.21 -1.34
C GLY A 177 -12.06 6.69 -0.12
N THR A 178 -11.67 6.21 1.07
CA THR A 178 -12.32 6.61 2.32
C THR A 178 -12.02 8.07 2.69
N ASP A 179 -12.94 8.70 3.43
CA ASP A 179 -12.71 9.99 4.07
C ASP A 179 -11.82 9.86 5.33
N GLU A 180 -11.48 10.99 5.95
CA GLU A 180 -10.59 11.06 7.12
C GLU A 180 -11.12 10.25 8.32
N GLN A 181 -12.44 10.33 8.57
CA GLN A 181 -13.06 9.60 9.67
C GLN A 181 -13.03 8.09 9.41
N GLY A 182 -13.41 7.66 8.20
CA GLY A 182 -13.35 6.25 7.81
C GLY A 182 -11.93 5.70 7.78
N LEU A 183 -10.93 6.52 7.41
CA LEU A 183 -9.52 6.16 7.52
C LEU A 183 -9.12 5.98 8.99
N THR A 184 -9.51 6.91 9.85
CA THR A 184 -9.21 6.86 11.29
C THR A 184 -9.78 5.58 11.91
N ASP A 185 -11.04 5.25 11.59
CA ASP A 185 -11.70 4.05 12.11
C ASP A 185 -11.06 2.76 11.58
N LEU A 186 -10.70 2.73 10.28
CA LEU A 186 -9.97 1.61 9.68
C LEU A 186 -8.60 1.42 10.34
N VAL A 187 -7.80 2.48 10.49
CA VAL A 187 -6.47 2.42 11.10
C VAL A 187 -6.56 1.99 12.56
N ARG A 188 -7.56 2.46 13.33
CA ARG A 188 -7.80 1.98 14.70
C ARG A 188 -8.16 0.49 14.74
N ALA A 189 -9.01 0.03 13.83
CA ALA A 189 -9.38 -1.38 13.76
C ALA A 189 -8.20 -2.28 13.37
N VAL A 190 -7.42 -1.89 12.36
CA VAL A 190 -6.19 -2.59 11.95
C VAL A 190 -5.14 -2.54 13.06
N GLY A 191 -4.96 -1.38 13.71
CA GLY A 191 -4.04 -1.19 14.83
C GLY A 191 -4.36 -2.08 16.02
N TYR A 192 -5.65 -2.19 16.41
CA TYR A 192 -6.09 -3.16 17.41
C TYR A 192 -5.81 -4.59 16.96
N ALA A 193 -6.17 -4.93 15.72
CA ALA A 193 -5.95 -6.27 15.20
C ALA A 193 -4.45 -6.61 15.16
N MET A 194 -3.56 -5.65 14.92
CA MET A 194 -2.11 -5.84 14.97
C MET A 194 -1.64 -5.96 16.43
N GLN A 195 -1.93 -4.98 17.28
CA GLN A 195 -1.32 -4.88 18.61
C GLN A 195 -2.37 -4.82 19.74
N PRO A 196 -3.19 -5.87 19.95
CA PRO A 196 -4.32 -5.84 20.89
C PRO A 196 -3.90 -5.75 22.35
N LYS A 197 -2.63 -6.07 22.68
CA LYS A 197 -2.06 -5.93 24.02
C LYS A 197 -1.57 -4.51 24.30
N ILE A 198 -1.12 -3.79 23.28
CA ILE A 198 -0.63 -2.42 23.38
C ILE A 198 -1.80 -1.44 23.34
N TYR A 199 -2.81 -1.74 22.53
CA TYR A 199 -3.99 -0.89 22.34
C TYR A 199 -5.29 -1.59 22.78
N PRO A 200 -5.41 -2.08 24.03
CA PRO A 200 -6.61 -2.80 24.46
C PRO A 200 -7.89 -1.95 24.31
N ASP A 201 -7.77 -0.63 24.53
CA ASP A 201 -8.87 0.33 24.48
C ASP A 201 -9.43 0.56 23.07
N LEU A 202 -8.71 0.14 22.02
CA LEU A 202 -9.21 0.21 20.64
C LEU A 202 -10.17 -0.95 20.29
N ARG A 203 -10.40 -1.90 21.19
CA ARG A 203 -11.30 -3.03 20.95
C ARG A 203 -12.72 -2.60 20.53
N PRO A 204 -13.41 -1.68 21.25
CA PRO A 204 -14.76 -1.28 20.86
C PRO A 204 -14.80 -0.63 19.48
N ALA A 205 -13.81 0.19 19.15
CA ALA A 205 -13.69 0.81 17.82
C ALA A 205 -13.48 -0.25 16.72
N ALA A 206 -12.64 -1.25 16.97
CA ALA A 206 -12.42 -2.36 16.03
C ALA A 206 -13.69 -3.20 15.81
N GLU A 207 -14.43 -3.53 16.88
CA GLU A 207 -15.70 -4.26 16.78
C GLU A 207 -16.77 -3.44 16.02
N ALA A 208 -16.85 -2.13 16.26
CA ALA A 208 -17.76 -1.24 15.56
C ALA A 208 -17.43 -1.16 14.07
N TYR A 209 -16.15 -0.96 13.72
CA TYR A 209 -15.71 -0.90 12.33
C TYR A 209 -16.04 -2.20 11.57
N LEU A 210 -15.66 -3.35 12.14
CA LEU A 210 -15.85 -4.65 11.50
C LEU A 210 -17.34 -5.01 11.35
N THR A 211 -18.19 -4.58 12.28
CA THR A 211 -19.64 -4.80 12.16
C THR A 211 -20.24 -3.99 11.01
N LYS A 212 -19.80 -2.75 10.84
CA LYS A 212 -20.41 -1.80 9.89
C LYS A 212 -19.81 -1.85 8.49
N HIS A 213 -18.50 -2.05 8.39
CA HIS A 213 -17.75 -1.79 7.16
C HIS A 213 -17.10 -3.03 6.55
N LEU A 214 -17.27 -4.22 7.13
CA LEU A 214 -16.69 -5.44 6.58
C LEU A 214 -17.46 -5.90 5.34
N ASN A 215 -16.81 -5.82 4.18
CA ASN A 215 -17.34 -6.15 2.87
C ASN A 215 -16.24 -6.76 1.99
N THR A 216 -16.56 -7.16 0.75
CA THR A 216 -15.62 -7.80 -0.19
C THR A 216 -14.33 -7.01 -0.38
N HIS A 217 -14.39 -5.68 -0.34
CA HIS A 217 -13.20 -4.83 -0.46
C HIS A 217 -12.41 -4.79 0.85
N THR A 218 -13.03 -4.44 1.98
CA THR A 218 -12.34 -4.22 3.27
C THR A 218 -11.82 -5.50 3.94
N TRP A 219 -12.29 -6.68 3.50
CA TRP A 219 -11.81 -7.97 3.97
C TRP A 219 -10.30 -8.16 3.86
N ARG A 220 -9.65 -7.53 2.87
CA ARG A 220 -8.19 -7.61 2.65
C ARG A 220 -7.35 -7.10 3.82
N TYR A 221 -7.88 -6.19 4.63
CA TYR A 221 -7.17 -5.61 5.77
C TYR A 221 -7.10 -6.60 6.94
N PHE A 222 -8.00 -7.59 6.99
CA PHE A 222 -8.18 -8.47 8.14
C PHE A 222 -8.05 -9.95 7.76
N LYS A 223 -7.05 -10.61 8.32
CA LYS A 223 -6.92 -12.07 8.16
C LYS A 223 -7.99 -12.76 8.98
N ARG A 224 -8.77 -13.64 8.35
CA ARG A 224 -9.84 -14.42 9.03
C ARG A 224 -9.33 -15.11 10.30
N LYS A 225 -8.16 -15.77 10.24
CA LYS A 225 -7.52 -16.41 11.40
C LYS A 225 -7.27 -15.42 12.55
N ARG A 226 -6.89 -14.18 12.22
CA ARG A 226 -6.63 -13.13 13.20
C ARG A 226 -7.92 -12.68 13.87
N LEU A 227 -8.97 -12.37 13.10
CA LEU A 227 -10.29 -12.05 13.63
C LEU A 227 -10.80 -13.14 14.57
N THR A 228 -10.65 -14.42 14.19
CA THR A 228 -11.02 -15.55 15.03
C THR A 228 -10.24 -15.59 16.35
N SER A 229 -8.91 -15.40 16.31
CA SER A 229 -8.08 -15.41 17.51
C SER A 229 -8.43 -14.31 18.52
N LEU A 230 -8.91 -13.16 18.03
CA LEU A 230 -9.27 -12.00 18.84
C LEU A 230 -10.77 -11.97 19.23
N ALA A 231 -11.55 -12.94 18.75
CA ALA A 231 -13.00 -12.98 18.89
C ALA A 231 -13.68 -11.70 18.34
N LEU A 232 -13.21 -11.22 17.19
CA LEU A 232 -13.74 -10.05 16.50
C LEU A 232 -14.83 -10.43 15.47
N PRO A 233 -15.74 -9.51 15.11
CA PRO A 233 -16.73 -9.71 14.06
C PRO A 233 -16.10 -10.15 12.72
N GLY A 234 -16.85 -10.91 11.92
CA GLY A 234 -16.38 -11.48 10.64
C GLY A 234 -15.72 -12.84 10.74
N ALA A 235 -15.24 -13.26 11.92
CA ALA A 235 -14.53 -14.53 12.09
C ALA A 235 -15.37 -15.80 11.84
N VAL A 236 -16.68 -15.74 12.11
CA VAL A 236 -17.62 -16.86 12.17
C VAL A 236 -18.97 -16.40 11.58
N PRO A 237 -19.73 -17.23 10.85
CA PRO A 237 -21.09 -16.87 10.42
C PRO A 237 -21.91 -16.30 11.58
N ALA A 238 -22.78 -15.31 11.32
CA ALA A 238 -23.51 -14.57 12.35
C ALA A 238 -24.22 -15.50 13.38
N GLN A 239 -24.74 -16.63 12.92
CA GLN A 239 -25.38 -17.68 13.72
C GLN A 239 -24.48 -18.33 14.79
N LEU A 240 -23.16 -18.21 14.64
CA LEU A 240 -22.15 -18.82 15.50
C LEU A 240 -21.24 -17.77 16.17
N ALA A 241 -21.58 -16.48 16.05
CA ALA A 241 -20.81 -15.37 16.60
C ALA A 241 -20.73 -15.36 18.15
N PHE A 242 -21.59 -16.13 18.83
CA PHE A 242 -21.56 -16.30 20.30
C PHE A 242 -20.42 -17.22 20.78
N LEU A 243 -19.95 -18.17 19.93
CA LEU A 243 -18.95 -19.16 20.29
C LEU A 243 -17.58 -18.57 20.70
N PRO A 244 -16.99 -17.60 19.98
CA PRO A 244 -15.69 -17.04 20.36
C PRO A 244 -15.75 -16.12 21.60
N ARG A 245 -16.94 -15.62 21.98
CA ARG A 245 -17.14 -14.74 23.14
C ARG A 245 -17.22 -15.52 24.47
N ASN A 246 -17.46 -16.82 24.45
CA ASN A 246 -17.57 -17.64 25.65
C ASN A 246 -16.22 -18.29 26.05
N ALA A 247 -15.67 -17.90 27.20
CA ALA A 247 -14.38 -18.42 27.68
C ALA A 247 -14.37 -19.95 27.87
N THR A 248 -15.50 -20.53 28.25
CA THR A 248 -15.69 -21.97 28.45
C THR A 248 -15.65 -22.71 27.12
N VAL A 249 -16.35 -22.22 26.10
CA VAL A 249 -16.36 -22.80 24.75
C VAL A 249 -14.97 -22.80 24.13
N ARG A 250 -14.20 -21.71 24.29
CA ARG A 250 -12.80 -21.65 23.82
C ARG A 250 -11.92 -22.69 24.50
N ARG A 251 -12.10 -22.91 25.81
CA ARG A 251 -11.32 -23.88 26.60
C ARG A 251 -11.62 -25.32 26.16
N VAL A 252 -12.90 -25.62 25.91
CA VAL A 252 -13.34 -26.92 25.38
C VAL A 252 -12.81 -27.16 23.96
N ALA A 253 -12.91 -26.18 23.07
CA ALA A 253 -12.40 -26.30 21.70
C ALA A 253 -10.87 -26.50 21.65
N ARG A 254 -10.11 -25.86 22.55
CA ARG A 254 -8.66 -26.07 22.68
C ARG A 254 -8.33 -27.50 23.16
N ARG A 255 -9.06 -28.01 24.16
CA ARG A 255 -8.90 -29.41 24.64
C ARG A 255 -9.26 -30.43 23.56
N ALA A 256 -10.32 -30.21 22.80
CA ALA A 256 -10.69 -31.10 21.70
C ALA A 256 -9.61 -31.14 20.60
N ARG A 257 -9.01 -29.99 20.26
CA ARG A 257 -7.90 -29.94 19.28
C ARG A 257 -6.62 -30.60 19.78
N SER A 258 -6.27 -30.45 21.06
CA SER A 258 -5.08 -31.12 21.63
C SER A 258 -5.24 -32.63 21.67
N LEU A 259 -6.45 -33.12 21.99
CA LEU A 259 -6.78 -34.55 21.95
C LEU A 259 -6.72 -35.09 20.52
N LYS A 260 -7.28 -34.37 19.53
CA LYS A 260 -7.21 -34.80 18.12
C LYS A 260 -5.78 -34.85 17.58
N LYS A 261 -4.88 -34.00 18.08
CA LYS A 261 -3.45 -34.00 17.71
C LYS A 261 -2.65 -35.11 18.41
N ALA A 262 -3.12 -35.60 19.56
CA ALA A 262 -2.54 -36.74 20.28
C ALA A 262 -2.98 -38.09 19.71
N VAL A 263 -4.19 -38.16 19.13
CA VAL A 263 -4.76 -39.38 18.50
C VAL A 263 -4.31 -39.56 17.05
N GLY A 264 -3.81 -38.51 16.40
CA GLY A 264 -3.30 -38.56 15.02
C GLY A 264 -1.77 -38.68 14.90
N ARG A 265 -1.10 -39.19 15.93
CA ARG A 265 0.36 -39.35 16.00
C ARG A 265 0.71 -40.81 16.26
#